data_AF-A0A5C6CBF1-F1
#
_entry.id   AF-A0A5C6CBF1-F1
#
_cell.length_a   1.000
_cell.length_b   1.000
_cell.length_c   1.000
_cell.angle_alpha   90.00
_cell.angle_beta   90.00
_cell.angle_gamma   90.00
#
_symmetry.space_group_name_H-M   'P 1'
#
loop_
_entity.id
_entity.type
_entity.pdbx_description
1 polymer ?
#
loop_
_entity_poly.entity_id
_entity_poly.type
_entity_poly.pdbx_seq_one_letter_code
_entity_poly.pdbx_strand_id
1 'polypeptide(L)'
;MHQEESPSPNEHQPADNFADLSASIPRERLPVTRTSITHKFSVCGTEGYLIVGLYEDGRPGELFIKIAKEGSTLSGLFDTIGILTSLGLQYGVPLKVLAAKLEHTRFEPCGHSKNKEIPEASSLIDYIFRWLAMKFPDSHDPKTSGE
;
A
#
# COMPACT_ATOMS: atom_id res chain seq x y z
N MET A 1 6.19 -22.82 -54.94
CA MET A 1 5.48 -23.10 -53.68
C MET A 1 6.50 -23.54 -52.65
N HIS A 2 7.12 -22.59 -51.97
CA HIS A 2 7.89 -22.77 -50.75
C HIS A 2 7.58 -21.51 -49.92
N GLN A 3 6.93 -21.71 -48.79
CA GLN A 3 6.51 -20.66 -47.86
C GLN A 3 7.74 -20.23 -47.05
N GLU A 4 7.99 -18.92 -46.97
CA GLU A 4 8.87 -18.34 -45.96
C GLU A 4 8.13 -18.35 -44.61
N GLU A 5 8.68 -19.10 -43.66
CA GLU A 5 8.18 -19.20 -42.28
C GLU A 5 8.44 -17.87 -41.56
N SER A 6 7.37 -17.21 -41.10
CA SER A 6 7.47 -16.01 -40.26
C SER A 6 7.93 -16.39 -38.85
N PRO A 7 8.82 -15.62 -38.19
CA PRO A 7 9.24 -15.94 -36.83
C PRO A 7 8.09 -15.72 -35.83
N SER A 8 7.95 -16.63 -34.85
CA SER A 8 6.94 -16.58 -33.78
C SER A 8 7.15 -15.40 -32.83
N PRO A 9 6.08 -14.72 -32.36
CA PRO A 9 6.17 -13.47 -31.59
C PRO A 9 6.35 -13.67 -30.08
N ASN A 10 7.15 -14.64 -29.63
CA ASN A 10 7.30 -14.90 -28.19
C ASN A 10 8.76 -15.13 -27.76
N GLU A 11 9.61 -14.11 -27.96
CA GLU A 11 10.77 -13.90 -27.11
C GLU A 11 10.36 -12.96 -25.97
N HIS A 12 10.16 -13.53 -24.78
CA HIS A 12 10.17 -12.75 -23.54
C HIS A 12 11.57 -12.15 -23.40
N GLN A 13 11.72 -10.88 -23.76
CA GLN A 13 12.91 -10.12 -23.36
C GLN A 13 13.01 -10.19 -21.82
N PRO A 14 14.15 -10.61 -21.25
CA PRO A 14 14.33 -10.58 -19.82
C PRO A 14 14.19 -9.13 -19.34
N ALA A 15 13.52 -8.96 -18.21
CA ALA A 15 13.28 -7.67 -17.58
C ALA A 15 14.59 -7.10 -17.00
N ASP A 16 15.51 -6.67 -17.86
CA ASP A 16 16.86 -6.23 -17.48
C ASP A 16 16.97 -4.74 -17.11
N ASN A 17 15.84 -4.04 -16.86
CA ASN A 17 15.88 -2.59 -16.61
C ASN A 17 15.39 -2.12 -15.23
N PHE A 18 15.26 -3.01 -14.24
CA PHE A 18 14.91 -2.59 -12.87
C PHE A 18 16.07 -1.94 -12.11
N ALA A 19 17.32 -2.30 -12.42
CA ALA A 19 18.51 -1.73 -11.78
C ALA A 19 18.67 -0.23 -12.13
N ASP A 20 18.43 0.13 -13.39
CA ASP A 20 18.61 1.50 -13.90
C ASP A 20 17.53 2.47 -13.40
N LEU A 21 16.28 2.00 -13.24
CA LEU A 21 15.18 2.80 -12.68
C LEU A 21 15.44 3.20 -11.21
N SER A 22 16.02 2.31 -10.41
CA SER A 22 16.33 2.56 -9.00
C SER A 22 17.43 3.59 -8.78
N ALA A 23 18.28 3.83 -9.78
CA ALA A 23 19.33 4.84 -9.74
C ALA A 23 18.80 6.28 -10.00
N SER A 24 17.64 6.41 -10.65
CA SER A 24 17.09 7.71 -11.07
C SER A 24 16.16 8.38 -10.04
N ILE A 25 15.53 7.62 -9.15
CA ILE A 25 14.63 8.14 -8.09
C ILE A 25 15.15 7.67 -6.73
N PRO A 26 15.78 8.55 -5.91
CA PRO A 26 16.30 8.14 -4.62
C PRO A 26 15.15 7.80 -3.65
N ARG A 27 15.26 6.65 -2.99
CA ARG A 27 14.35 6.23 -1.92
C ARG A 27 14.54 7.11 -0.69
N GLU A 28 13.48 7.77 -0.23
CA GLU A 28 13.42 8.46 1.06
C GLU A 28 13.30 7.40 2.17
N ARG A 29 14.32 7.23 3.01
CA ARG A 29 14.29 6.27 4.12
C ARG A 29 13.87 6.97 5.41
N LEU A 30 13.07 6.28 6.22
CA LEU A 30 12.70 6.80 7.54
C LEU A 30 13.88 6.70 8.52
N PRO A 31 13.98 7.61 9.52
CA PRO A 31 15.00 7.57 10.57
C PRO A 31 14.97 6.27 11.39
N VAL A 32 16.11 5.80 11.90
CA VAL A 32 16.20 4.54 12.67
C VAL A 32 15.19 4.49 13.82
N THR A 33 15.01 5.61 14.53
CA THR A 33 13.98 5.79 15.56
C THR A 33 12.96 6.79 15.04
N ARG A 34 11.67 6.42 15.08
CA ARG A 34 10.59 7.19 14.48
C ARG A 34 9.29 7.06 15.28
N THR A 35 8.43 8.06 15.16
CA THR A 35 7.07 7.99 15.71
C THR A 35 6.24 7.03 14.89
N SER A 36 5.32 6.31 15.54
CA SER A 36 4.31 5.51 14.86
C SER A 36 2.92 5.68 15.45
N ILE A 37 1.91 5.50 14.61
CA ILE A 37 0.50 5.46 15.01
C ILE A 37 0.03 4.02 14.90
N THR A 38 -0.57 3.49 15.97
CA THR A 38 -1.22 2.18 15.95
C THR A 38 -2.73 2.33 15.99
N HIS A 39 -3.42 1.67 15.07
CA HIS A 39 -4.89 1.65 14.99
C HIS A 39 -5.39 0.21 15.01
N LYS A 40 -6.22 -0.12 15.99
CA LYS A 40 -6.93 -1.39 16.02
C LYS A 40 -8.19 -1.27 15.17
N PHE A 41 -8.42 -2.24 14.30
CA PHE A 41 -9.64 -2.32 13.50
C PHE A 41 -10.33 -3.67 13.65
N SER A 42 -11.59 -3.71 13.22
CA SER A 42 -12.35 -4.94 13.06
C SER A 42 -13.33 -4.78 11.90
N VAL A 43 -13.35 -5.76 11.00
CA VAL A 43 -14.27 -5.84 9.85
C VAL A 43 -14.78 -7.27 9.78
N CYS A 44 -16.10 -7.47 9.77
CA CYS A 44 -16.74 -8.79 9.75
C CYS A 44 -16.21 -9.77 10.83
N GLY A 45 -15.88 -9.25 12.01
CA GLY A 45 -15.34 -10.06 13.11
C GLY A 45 -13.85 -10.40 13.00
N THR A 46 -13.21 -10.20 11.85
CA THR A 46 -11.74 -10.23 11.73
C THR A 46 -11.18 -8.99 12.42
N GLU A 47 -10.26 -9.18 13.37
CA GLU A 47 -9.58 -8.08 14.07
C GLU A 47 -8.16 -7.91 13.54
N GLY A 48 -7.65 -6.69 13.54
CA GLY A 48 -6.28 -6.41 13.14
C GLY A 48 -5.74 -5.10 13.68
N TYR A 49 -4.46 -4.86 13.39
CA TYR A 49 -3.75 -3.64 13.74
C TYR A 49 -3.08 -3.07 12.51
N LEU A 50 -3.22 -1.75 12.33
CA LEU A 50 -2.40 -0.96 11.42
C LEU A 50 -1.36 -0.24 12.26
N ILE A 51 -0.11 -0.29 11.84
CA ILE A 51 0.99 0.43 12.47
C ILE A 51 1.63 1.26 11.37
N VAL A 52 1.50 2.57 11.48
CA VAL A 52 2.00 3.52 10.49
C VAL A 52 3.23 4.23 11.04
N GLY A 53 4.39 4.01 10.42
CA GLY A 53 5.62 4.72 10.72
C GLY A 53 5.63 6.09 10.04
N LEU A 54 6.04 7.13 10.75
CA LEU A 54 6.00 8.51 10.27
C LEU A 54 7.40 9.06 10.00
N TYR A 55 7.49 9.94 9.02
CA TYR A 55 8.60 10.89 8.88
C TYR A 55 8.52 11.96 9.99
N GLU A 56 9.60 12.74 10.15
CA GLU A 56 9.67 13.81 11.15
C GLU A 56 8.63 14.92 10.92
N ASP A 57 8.20 15.11 9.66
CA ASP A 57 7.15 16.04 9.25
C ASP A 57 5.72 15.49 9.45
N GLY A 58 5.59 14.27 9.97
CA GLY A 58 4.30 13.62 10.23
C GLY A 58 3.69 12.89 9.02
N ARG A 59 4.31 12.92 7.84
CA ARG A 59 3.86 12.12 6.69
C ARG A 59 3.98 10.61 6.98
N PRO A 60 3.07 9.77 6.47
CA PRO A 60 3.21 8.33 6.55
C PRO A 60 4.31 7.83 5.61
N GLY A 61 5.22 7.02 6.12
CA GLY A 61 6.32 6.43 5.33
C GLY A 61 6.40 4.90 5.39
N GLU A 62 5.75 4.27 6.36
CA GLU A 62 5.68 2.81 6.49
C GLU A 62 4.31 2.36 6.95
N LEU A 63 3.90 1.18 6.50
CA LEU A 63 2.68 0.52 6.91
C LEU A 63 2.97 -0.94 7.26
N PHE A 64 2.62 -1.32 8.48
CA PHE A 64 2.55 -2.73 8.89
C PHE A 64 1.11 -3.09 9.20
N ILE A 65 0.71 -4.27 8.78
CA ILE A 65 -0.65 -4.77 8.95
C ILE A 65 -0.55 -6.12 9.66
N LYS A 66 -1.18 -6.23 10.82
CA LYS A 66 -1.26 -7.50 11.55
C LYS A 66 -2.71 -7.92 11.63
N ILE A 67 -3.03 -9.12 11.13
CA ILE A 67 -4.37 -9.70 11.27
C ILE A 67 -4.37 -10.72 12.40
N ALA A 68 -5.35 -10.64 13.29
CA ALA A 68 -5.48 -11.57 14.40
C ALA A 68 -6.18 -12.85 13.95
N LYS A 69 -5.65 -14.00 14.36
CA LYS A 69 -6.27 -15.34 14.22
C LYS A 69 -6.51 -15.81 12.78
N GLU A 70 -5.80 -15.25 11.80
CA GLU A 70 -5.89 -15.68 10.41
C GLU A 70 -4.71 -16.57 10.00
N GLY A 71 -4.93 -17.39 8.97
CA GLY A 71 -3.91 -18.31 8.45
C GLY A 71 -2.67 -17.62 7.87
N SER A 72 -1.60 -18.39 7.66
CA SER A 72 -0.33 -17.88 7.11
C SER A 72 -0.47 -17.21 5.74
N THR A 73 -1.41 -17.67 4.91
CA THR A 73 -1.69 -17.09 3.59
C THR A 73 -2.15 -15.64 3.71
N LEU A 74 -3.12 -15.35 4.58
CA LEU A 74 -3.66 -14.01 4.72
C LEU A 74 -2.65 -13.08 5.41
N SER A 75 -1.95 -13.59 6.42
CA SER A 75 -0.85 -12.87 7.08
C SER A 75 0.24 -12.49 6.07
N GLY A 76 0.71 -13.43 5.25
CA GLY A 76 1.73 -13.17 4.22
C GLY A 76 1.27 -12.19 3.14
N LEU A 77 -0.01 -12.23 2.75
CA LEU A 77 -0.58 -11.25 1.82
C LEU A 77 -0.54 -9.83 2.42
N PHE A 78 -0.98 -9.65 3.67
CA PHE A 78 -0.99 -8.34 4.32
C PHE A 78 0.41 -7.82 4.66
N ASP A 79 1.34 -8.70 5.02
CA ASP A 79 2.76 -8.35 5.15
C ASP A 79 3.31 -7.82 3.82
N THR A 80 3.00 -8.52 2.72
CA THR A 80 3.41 -8.10 1.36
C THR A 80 2.79 -6.75 0.99
N ILE A 81 1.52 -6.52 1.30
CA ILE A 81 0.84 -5.24 1.04
C ILE A 81 1.45 -4.12 1.88
N GLY A 82 1.78 -4.38 3.15
CA GLY A 82 2.50 -3.42 4.01
C GLY A 82 3.85 -3.03 3.41
N ILE A 83 4.63 -4.01 2.94
CA ILE A 83 5.92 -3.78 2.28
C ILE A 83 5.75 -2.94 1.00
N LEU A 84 4.83 -3.33 0.10
CA LEU A 84 4.60 -2.62 -1.16
C LEU A 84 4.11 -1.19 -0.94
N THR A 85 3.21 -0.99 0.03
CA THR A 85 2.72 0.34 0.40
C THR A 85 3.85 1.20 0.96
N SER A 86 4.66 0.65 1.87
CA SER A 86 5.81 1.33 2.45
C SER A 86 6.82 1.74 1.37
N LEU A 87 7.13 0.84 0.43
CA LEU A 87 8.01 1.15 -0.70
C LEU A 87 7.42 2.27 -1.56
N GLY A 88 6.14 2.19 -1.92
CA GLY A 88 5.47 3.23 -2.70
C GLY A 88 5.58 4.61 -2.04
N LEU A 89 5.27 4.71 -0.74
CA LEU A 89 5.38 5.95 0.02
C LEU A 89 6.83 6.49 0.05
N GLN A 90 7.81 5.60 0.22
CA GLN A 90 9.24 5.97 0.28
C GLN A 90 9.84 6.38 -1.08
N TYR A 91 9.20 6.01 -2.18
CA TYR A 91 9.49 6.53 -3.52
C TYR A 91 8.59 7.71 -3.92
N GLY A 92 7.86 8.29 -2.96
CA GLY A 92 7.09 9.51 -3.16
C GLY A 92 5.71 9.32 -3.79
N VAL A 93 5.18 8.10 -3.85
CA VAL A 93 3.79 7.89 -4.30
C VAL A 93 2.85 8.52 -3.27
N PRO A 94 1.99 9.49 -3.66
CA PRO A 94 1.08 10.11 -2.70
C PRO A 94 0.08 9.10 -2.16
N LEU A 95 -0.12 9.08 -0.84
CA LEU A 95 -1.06 8.16 -0.20
C LEU A 95 -2.48 8.32 -0.76
N LYS A 96 -2.91 9.55 -1.09
CA LYS A 96 -4.20 9.80 -1.74
C LYS A 96 -4.37 9.04 -3.06
N VAL A 97 -3.28 8.85 -3.83
CA VAL A 97 -3.32 8.10 -5.09
C VAL A 97 -3.48 6.61 -4.81
N LEU A 98 -2.74 6.08 -3.83
CA LEU A 98 -2.90 4.69 -3.40
C LEU A 98 -4.31 4.43 -2.88
N ALA A 99 -4.82 5.32 -2.02
CA ALA A 99 -6.14 5.21 -1.43
C ALA A 99 -7.24 5.24 -2.51
N ALA A 100 -7.21 6.21 -3.42
CA ALA A 100 -8.18 6.29 -4.52
C ALA A 100 -8.19 5.06 -5.44
N LYS A 101 -7.10 4.27 -5.47
CA LYS A 101 -7.01 3.04 -6.26
C LYS A 101 -7.45 1.79 -5.53
N LEU A 102 -7.33 1.79 -4.20
CA LEU A 102 -7.50 0.58 -3.38
C LEU A 102 -8.76 0.64 -2.50
N GLU A 103 -9.26 1.83 -2.19
CA GLU A 103 -10.59 1.98 -1.61
C GLU A 103 -11.66 1.39 -2.54
N HIS A 104 -12.71 0.87 -1.94
CA HIS A 104 -13.82 0.17 -2.60
C HIS A 104 -13.45 -1.11 -3.35
N THR A 105 -12.22 -1.60 -3.22
CA THR A 105 -11.86 -2.95 -3.70
C THR A 105 -12.73 -3.98 -2.98
N ARG A 106 -13.29 -4.93 -3.73
CA ARG A 106 -14.31 -5.88 -3.24
C ARG A 106 -13.77 -7.30 -3.19
N PHE A 107 -13.71 -7.87 -1.99
CA PHE A 107 -13.44 -9.28 -1.73
C PHE A 107 -13.59 -9.59 -0.23
N GLU A 108 -13.76 -10.86 0.12
CA GLU A 108 -13.88 -11.30 1.51
C GLU A 108 -12.52 -11.31 2.25
N PRO A 109 -12.48 -10.99 3.56
CA PRO A 109 -13.62 -10.62 4.42
C PRO A 109 -14.15 -9.21 4.16
N CYS A 110 -15.47 -9.06 4.05
CA CYS A 110 -16.14 -7.76 3.94
C CYS A 110 -17.35 -7.65 4.89
N GLY A 111 -17.77 -6.41 5.18
CA GLY A 111 -18.97 -6.15 5.98
C GLY A 111 -18.77 -5.10 7.08
N HIS A 112 -19.54 -5.24 8.16
CA HIS A 112 -19.61 -4.22 9.21
C HIS A 112 -18.29 -4.05 9.96
N SER A 113 -17.97 -2.81 10.32
CA SER A 113 -16.80 -2.45 11.10
C SER A 113 -17.19 -1.80 12.43
N LYS A 114 -16.29 -1.85 13.42
CA LYS A 114 -16.46 -1.14 14.71
C LYS A 114 -16.13 0.36 14.63
N ASN A 115 -15.60 0.83 13.50
CA ASN A 115 -15.29 2.24 13.31
C ASN A 115 -16.53 2.99 12.79
N LYS A 116 -17.02 3.97 13.56
CA LYS A 116 -18.20 4.77 13.20
C LYS A 116 -18.01 5.60 11.92
N GLU A 117 -16.77 5.94 11.58
CA GLU A 117 -16.43 6.67 10.37
C GLU A 117 -16.44 5.78 9.11
N ILE A 118 -16.26 4.47 9.31
CA ILE A 118 -16.27 3.46 8.25
C ILE A 118 -17.19 2.32 8.71
N PRO A 119 -18.53 2.53 8.78
CA PRO A 119 -19.43 1.52 9.35
C PRO A 119 -19.43 0.19 8.58
N GLU A 120 -19.13 0.25 7.29
CA GLU A 120 -19.08 -0.91 6.41
C GLU A 120 -17.91 -0.76 5.43
N ALA A 121 -17.24 -1.88 5.15
CA ALA A 121 -16.13 -1.96 4.22
C ALA A 121 -16.33 -3.13 3.25
N SER A 122 -15.99 -2.92 1.98
CA SER A 122 -16.13 -3.93 0.92
C SER A 122 -14.97 -4.94 0.85
N SER A 123 -13.94 -4.72 1.66
CA SER A 123 -12.86 -5.65 1.97
C SER A 123 -12.05 -5.08 3.14
N LEU A 124 -11.10 -5.87 3.66
CA LEU A 124 -10.07 -5.36 4.57
C LEU A 124 -9.22 -4.25 3.92
N ILE A 125 -8.90 -4.37 2.63
CA ILE A 125 -8.10 -3.35 1.92
C ILE A 125 -8.87 -2.05 1.74
N ASP A 126 -10.16 -2.13 1.41
CA ASP A 126 -11.04 -0.95 1.38
C ASP A 126 -11.00 -0.22 2.74
N TYR A 127 -11.21 -0.95 3.84
CA TYR A 127 -11.15 -0.37 5.18
C TYR A 127 -9.81 0.33 5.46
N ILE A 128 -8.70 -0.35 5.18
CA ILE A 128 -7.35 0.14 5.49
C ILE A 128 -7.07 1.43 4.75
N PHE A 129 -7.32 1.48 3.44
CA PHE A 129 -7.01 2.66 2.63
C PHE A 129 -7.96 3.82 2.86
N ARG A 130 -9.24 3.56 3.17
CA ARG A 130 -10.16 4.61 3.64
C ARG A 130 -9.69 5.20 4.96
N TRP A 131 -9.31 4.35 5.93
CA TRP A 131 -8.80 4.84 7.21
C TRP A 131 -7.51 5.65 7.05
N LEU A 132 -6.58 5.19 6.21
CA LEU A 132 -5.35 5.93 5.90
C LEU A 132 -5.66 7.29 5.26
N ALA A 133 -6.55 7.36 4.27
CA ALA A 133 -6.94 8.61 3.62
C ALA A 133 -7.58 9.60 4.61
N MET A 134 -8.45 9.10 5.50
CA MET A 134 -9.07 9.92 6.54
C MET A 134 -8.07 10.40 7.59
N LYS A 135 -7.09 9.55 7.94
CA LYS A 135 -6.09 9.87 8.98
C LYS A 135 -5.02 10.83 8.48
N PHE A 136 -4.69 10.79 7.19
CA PHE A 136 -3.63 11.57 6.57
C PHE A 136 -4.14 12.32 5.33
N PRO A 137 -5.09 13.28 5.48
CA PRO A 137 -5.67 14.01 4.35
C PRO A 137 -4.62 14.85 3.59
N ASP A 138 -3.61 15.35 4.32
CA ASP A 138 -2.55 16.22 3.80
C ASP A 138 -1.26 15.47 3.45
N SER A 139 -1.33 14.16 3.21
CA SER A 139 -0.18 13.34 2.81
C SER A 139 0.29 13.68 1.38
N HIS A 140 0.93 14.84 1.30
CA HIS A 140 1.65 15.51 0.22
C HIS A 140 1.05 15.46 -1.19
N ASP A 141 0.45 16.59 -1.60
CA ASP A 141 0.56 17.08 -2.98
C ASP A 141 2.00 17.56 -3.20
N PRO A 142 2.74 17.09 -4.22
CA PRO A 142 4.15 17.42 -4.48
C PRO A 142 4.45 18.90 -4.83
N LYS A 143 3.60 19.87 -4.45
CA LYS A 143 3.78 21.29 -4.77
C LYS A 143 3.64 22.21 -3.55
N THR A 144 4.55 22.10 -2.58
CA THR A 144 4.85 23.22 -1.65
C THR A 144 6.19 22.97 -0.96
N SER A 145 7.29 23.16 -1.68
CA SER A 145 8.62 23.30 -1.11
C SER A 145 9.45 24.13 -2.08
N GLY A 146 9.47 25.46 -1.88
CA GLY A 146 10.32 26.38 -2.63
C GLY A 146 9.70 27.75 -2.91
N GLU A 147 9.53 28.56 -1.87
CA GLU A 147 9.86 29.99 -1.91
C GLU A 147 11.13 30.20 -1.09
#